data_AF-A0A534SJA2-F1
#
_entry.id   AF-A0A534SJA2-F1
#
_cell.length_a   1.000
_cell.length_b   1.000
_cell.length_c   1.000
_cell.angle_alpha   90.00
_cell.angle_beta   90.00
_cell.angle_gamma   90.00
#
_symmetry.space_group_name_H-M   'P 1'
#
loop_
_entity.id
_entity.type
_entity.pdbx_description
1 polymer ?
#
loop_
_entity_poly.entity_id
_entity_poly.type
_entity_poly.pdbx_seq_one_letter_code
_entity_poly.pdbx_strand_id
1 'polypeptide(L)'
;MGGVVEPGARDVVVPVRKKAWEAALGGEEAARPYVRARLAGWPARALVDRDSLPRTDREFVARLAQDTWRGLEALTDRDNHLPIDNVRFGGTSVFKAEARVGDYTNVTSVGLRLIALVAASELELVPRAEAARRVRELLATLDGLETYRGFFYNYYDTTSRERTSNFLSFVDSSWLTAGLMVVRTTF
;
A
#
# COMPACT_ATOMS: atom_id res chain seq x y z
N MET A 1 -35.50 -2.81 24.54
CA MET A 1 -34.11 -3.29 24.39
C MET A 1 -33.70 -3.13 22.93
N GLY A 2 -33.09 -2.00 22.58
CA GLY A 2 -32.65 -1.68 21.22
C GLY A 2 -31.18 -2.02 21.02
N GLY A 3 -30.83 -3.31 21.07
CA GLY A 3 -29.47 -3.74 20.76
C GLY A 3 -29.22 -3.60 19.27
N VAL A 4 -28.28 -2.72 18.89
CA VAL A 4 -27.73 -2.73 17.53
C VAL A 4 -26.97 -4.05 17.38
N VAL A 5 -27.40 -4.88 16.43
CA VAL A 5 -26.65 -6.09 16.06
C VAL A 5 -25.42 -5.62 15.29
N GLU A 6 -24.24 -5.85 15.87
CA GLU A 6 -22.97 -5.57 15.19
C GLU A 6 -22.80 -6.55 14.02
N PRO A 7 -22.33 -6.09 12.84
CA PRO A 7 -22.13 -6.95 11.71
C PRO A 7 -21.02 -7.98 12.00
N GLY A 8 -21.22 -9.20 11.53
CA GLY A 8 -20.26 -10.29 11.64
C GLY A 8 -19.01 -10.03 10.78
N ALA A 9 -17.87 -10.58 11.21
CA ALA A 9 -16.59 -10.44 10.49
C ALA A 9 -16.62 -10.95 9.04
N ARG A 10 -17.55 -11.88 8.73
CA ARG A 10 -17.74 -12.47 7.39
C ARG A 10 -18.87 -11.83 6.59
N ASP A 11 -19.59 -10.87 7.18
CA ASP A 11 -20.65 -10.18 6.47
C ASP A 11 -20.05 -9.36 5.34
N VAL A 12 -20.71 -9.39 4.19
CA VAL A 12 -20.24 -8.70 2.98
C VAL A 12 -20.28 -7.19 3.23
N VAL A 13 -19.17 -6.53 2.93
CA VAL A 13 -19.06 -5.08 2.98
C VAL A 13 -18.99 -4.57 1.56
N VAL A 14 -19.94 -3.72 1.18
CA VAL A 14 -19.98 -3.11 -0.14
C VAL A 14 -19.42 -1.68 -0.03
N PRO A 15 -18.26 -1.38 -0.63
CA PRO A 15 -17.72 -0.02 -0.66
C PRO A 15 -18.53 0.82 -1.66
N VAL A 16 -19.54 1.55 -1.16
CA VAL A 16 -20.54 2.23 -1.99
C VAL A 16 -19.92 3.33 -2.85
N ARG A 17 -19.00 4.12 -2.29
CA ARG A 17 -18.30 5.17 -3.05
C ARG A 17 -17.43 4.55 -4.15
N LYS A 18 -16.77 3.43 -3.86
CA LYS A 18 -16.04 2.66 -4.89
C LYS A 18 -16.96 2.18 -6.00
N LYS A 19 -18.08 1.54 -5.67
CA LYS A 19 -19.02 1.04 -6.69
C LYS A 19 -19.63 2.16 -7.52
N ALA A 20 -19.91 3.31 -6.93
CA ALA A 20 -20.35 4.50 -7.68
C ALA A 20 -19.25 5.03 -8.62
N TRP A 21 -17.99 5.06 -8.16
CA TRP A 21 -16.84 5.46 -8.98
C TRP A 21 -16.61 4.51 -10.17
N GLU A 22 -16.67 3.19 -9.93
CA GLU A 22 -16.58 2.18 -11.00
C GLU A 22 -17.72 2.34 -12.01
N ALA A 23 -18.96 2.49 -11.53
CA ALA A 23 -20.13 2.68 -12.38
C ALA A 23 -19.99 3.93 -13.29
N ALA A 24 -19.48 5.04 -12.75
CA ALA A 24 -19.23 6.26 -13.51
C ALA A 24 -18.16 6.07 -14.63
N LEU A 25 -17.29 5.06 -14.50
CA LEU A 25 -16.28 4.70 -15.49
C LEU A 25 -16.73 3.60 -16.45
N GLY A 26 -17.97 3.11 -16.34
CA GLY A 26 -18.50 2.01 -17.16
C GLY A 26 -18.36 0.63 -16.53
N GLY A 27 -18.12 0.54 -15.22
CA GLY A 27 -18.04 -0.69 -14.44
C GLY A 27 -16.62 -1.05 -14.01
N GLU A 28 -16.50 -2.13 -13.22
CA GLU A 28 -15.25 -2.57 -12.60
C GLU A 28 -14.13 -2.85 -13.62
N GLU A 29 -14.43 -3.53 -14.72
CA GLU A 29 -13.47 -3.81 -15.79
C GLU A 29 -12.94 -2.52 -16.43
N ALA A 30 -13.83 -1.59 -16.73
CA ALA A 30 -13.49 -0.30 -17.33
C ALA A 30 -12.72 0.62 -16.37
N ALA A 31 -12.86 0.41 -15.05
CA ALA A 31 -12.14 1.14 -14.02
C ALA A 31 -10.67 0.69 -13.84
N ARG A 32 -10.30 -0.53 -14.26
CA ARG A 32 -8.94 -1.09 -14.06
C ARG A 32 -7.79 -0.21 -14.57
N PRO A 33 -7.85 0.41 -15.77
CA PRO A 33 -6.83 1.35 -16.22
C PRO A 33 -6.65 2.53 -15.27
N TYR A 34 -7.74 3.01 -14.65
CA TYR A 34 -7.71 4.13 -13.72
C TYR A 34 -7.09 3.74 -12.38
N VAL A 35 -7.40 2.55 -11.85
CA VAL A 35 -6.68 2.00 -10.68
C VAL A 35 -5.19 1.91 -10.96
N ARG A 36 -4.78 1.37 -12.11
CA ARG A 36 -3.36 1.29 -12.52
C ARG A 36 -2.73 2.68 -12.63
N ALA A 37 -3.46 3.67 -13.14
CA ALA A 37 -2.96 5.04 -13.31
C ALA A 37 -2.65 5.72 -11.97
N ARG A 38 -3.24 5.25 -10.86
CA ARG A 38 -3.00 5.78 -9.52
C ARG A 38 -1.70 5.29 -8.88
N LEU A 39 -1.03 4.27 -9.43
CA LEU A 39 0.29 3.90 -8.94
C LEU A 39 1.28 5.07 -9.08
N ALA A 40 2.06 5.34 -8.03
CA ALA A 40 3.07 6.38 -8.02
C ALA A 40 4.19 6.16 -9.06
N GLY A 41 4.42 4.91 -9.45
CA GLY A 41 5.37 4.56 -10.50
C GLY A 41 5.08 3.22 -11.15
N TRP A 42 5.95 2.83 -12.07
CA TRP A 42 5.93 1.51 -12.69
C TRP A 42 7.34 1.14 -13.17
N PRO A 43 7.80 -0.11 -13.02
CA PRO A 43 9.10 -0.52 -13.53
C PRO A 43 9.14 -0.47 -15.06
N ALA A 44 10.19 0.14 -15.61
CA ALA A 44 10.43 0.18 -17.06
C ALA A 44 11.01 -1.14 -17.61
N ARG A 45 11.61 -1.98 -16.75
CA ARG A 45 12.20 -3.28 -17.09
C ARG A 45 11.86 -4.31 -16.02
N ALA A 46 11.61 -5.55 -16.45
CA ALA A 46 11.26 -6.65 -15.55
C ALA A 46 12.48 -7.16 -14.77
N LEU A 47 13.57 -7.38 -15.49
CA LEU A 47 14.81 -7.92 -14.96
C LEU A 47 15.98 -7.04 -15.40
N VAL A 48 17.00 -6.99 -14.56
CA VAL A 48 18.31 -6.40 -14.91
C VAL A 48 19.19 -7.49 -15.51
N ASP A 49 20.17 -7.07 -16.31
CA ASP A 49 21.21 -7.98 -16.77
C ASP A 49 21.99 -8.52 -15.54
N ARG A 50 22.17 -9.84 -15.48
CA ARG A 50 22.90 -10.50 -14.40
C ARG A 50 24.34 -10.02 -14.33
N ASP A 51 24.96 -9.74 -15.48
CA ASP A 51 26.36 -9.29 -15.53
C ASP A 51 26.52 -7.84 -15.05
N SER A 52 25.42 -7.09 -14.95
CA SER A 52 25.38 -5.74 -14.37
C SER A 52 25.25 -5.73 -12.85
N LEU A 53 25.06 -6.89 -12.21
CA LEU A 53 24.95 -6.98 -10.76
C LEU A 53 26.32 -6.73 -10.10
N PRO A 54 26.36 -6.02 -8.95
CA PRO A 54 27.60 -5.84 -8.22
C PRO A 54 28.22 -7.16 -7.79
N ARG A 55 29.55 -7.21 -7.75
CA ARG A 55 30.31 -8.43 -7.44
C ARG A 55 30.60 -8.62 -5.96
N THR A 56 30.55 -7.55 -5.17
CA THR A 56 30.75 -7.62 -3.72
C THR A 56 29.40 -7.71 -3.02
N ASP A 57 29.33 -8.48 -1.93
CA ASP A 57 28.10 -8.65 -1.15
C ASP A 57 27.55 -7.30 -0.69
N ARG A 58 28.43 -6.39 -0.24
CA ARG A 58 28.05 -5.06 0.24
C ARG A 58 27.36 -4.23 -0.84
N GLU A 59 27.94 -4.15 -2.02
CA GLU A 59 27.34 -3.40 -3.13
C GLU A 59 26.07 -4.08 -3.63
N PHE A 60 26.04 -5.41 -3.64
CA PHE A 60 24.87 -6.18 -4.04
C PHE A 60 23.68 -5.92 -3.10
N VAL A 61 23.86 -6.00 -1.78
CA VAL A 61 22.76 -5.72 -0.83
C VAL A 61 22.34 -4.24 -0.85
N ALA A 62 23.27 -3.31 -1.06
CA ALA A 62 22.94 -1.89 -1.22
C ALA A 62 22.08 -1.67 -2.47
N ARG A 63 22.45 -2.29 -3.60
CA ARG A 63 21.67 -2.24 -4.83
C ARG A 63 20.30 -2.90 -4.67
N LEU A 64 20.23 -4.03 -3.97
CA LEU A 64 18.99 -4.72 -3.66
C LEU A 64 18.05 -3.86 -2.81
N ALA A 65 18.57 -3.17 -1.79
CA ALA A 65 17.81 -2.25 -0.96
C ALA A 65 17.27 -1.07 -1.80
N GLN A 66 18.10 -0.48 -2.67
CA GLN A 66 17.69 0.60 -3.56
C GLN A 66 16.58 0.16 -4.53
N ASP A 67 16.73 -0.99 -5.19
CA ASP A 67 15.73 -1.48 -6.15
C ASP A 67 14.43 -1.93 -5.44
N THR A 68 14.53 -2.51 -4.24
CA THR A 68 13.37 -2.83 -3.39
C THR A 68 12.62 -1.58 -2.99
N TRP A 69 13.33 -0.55 -2.50
CA TRP A 69 12.72 0.74 -2.15
C TRP A 69 12.00 1.39 -3.33
N ARG A 70 12.65 1.41 -4.51
CA ARG A 70 12.03 1.95 -5.74
C ARG A 70 10.74 1.21 -6.08
N GLY A 71 10.70 -0.11 -5.89
CA GLY A 71 9.50 -0.91 -6.07
C GLY A 71 8.40 -0.55 -5.08
N LEU A 72 8.70 -0.55 -3.78
CA LEU A 72 7.74 -0.21 -2.72
C LEU A 72 7.16 1.20 -2.91
N GLU A 73 7.99 2.16 -3.31
CA GLU A 73 7.54 3.51 -3.60
C GLU A 73 6.64 3.55 -4.84
N ALA A 74 7.05 2.90 -5.93
CA ALA A 74 6.30 2.89 -7.18
C ALA A 74 4.92 2.22 -7.03
N LEU A 75 4.82 1.17 -6.21
CA LEU A 75 3.61 0.37 -6.00
C LEU A 75 2.74 0.89 -4.84
N THR A 76 2.75 2.21 -4.64
CA THR A 76 1.88 2.92 -3.69
C THR A 76 0.82 3.72 -4.47
N ASP A 77 -0.38 3.83 -3.93
CA ASP A 77 -1.41 4.73 -4.44
C ASP A 77 -0.96 6.19 -4.27
N ARG A 78 -0.88 6.95 -5.35
CA ARG A 78 -0.29 8.30 -5.34
C ARG A 78 -1.20 9.37 -4.73
N ASP A 79 -2.51 9.12 -4.64
CA ASP A 79 -3.48 10.12 -4.20
C ASP A 79 -3.82 9.95 -2.70
N ASN A 80 -3.91 8.70 -2.22
CA ASN A 80 -4.20 8.36 -0.84
C ASN A 80 -2.96 7.82 -0.08
N HIS A 81 -1.82 7.65 -0.75
CA HIS A 81 -0.55 7.21 -0.15
C HIS A 81 -0.56 5.80 0.46
N LEU A 82 -1.62 5.02 0.21
CA LEU A 82 -1.76 3.65 0.71
C LEU A 82 -0.95 2.67 -0.13
N PRO A 83 -0.18 1.75 0.47
CA PRO A 83 0.53 0.73 -0.28
C PRO A 83 -0.46 -0.24 -0.93
N ILE A 84 -0.26 -0.56 -2.21
CA ILE A 84 -1.10 -1.55 -2.88
C ILE A 84 -0.67 -2.95 -2.44
N ASP A 85 -1.62 -3.75 -1.97
CA ASP A 85 -1.32 -5.07 -1.40
C ASP A 85 -0.87 -6.09 -2.46
N ASN A 86 -1.49 -6.05 -3.64
CA ASN A 86 -1.22 -7.04 -4.68
C ASN A 86 -1.04 -6.38 -6.05
N VAL A 87 0.12 -6.63 -6.65
CA VAL A 87 0.41 -6.31 -8.05
C VAL A 87 0.96 -7.56 -8.72
N ARG A 88 0.31 -8.00 -9.79
CA ARG A 88 0.72 -9.14 -10.60
C ARG A 88 1.15 -8.67 -11.97
N PHE A 89 2.37 -8.99 -12.34
CA PHE A 89 2.91 -8.76 -13.67
C PHE A 89 2.41 -9.82 -14.65
N GLY A 90 2.33 -9.48 -15.93
CA GLY A 90 1.91 -10.38 -17.02
C GLY A 90 2.99 -11.40 -17.41
N GLY A 91 3.61 -12.06 -16.43
CA GLY A 91 4.79 -12.92 -16.64
C GLY A 91 6.09 -12.13 -16.68
N THR A 92 6.89 -12.29 -17.75
CA THR A 92 8.15 -11.55 -17.95
C THR A 92 7.94 -10.13 -18.49
N SER A 93 6.68 -9.76 -18.79
CA SER A 93 6.30 -8.45 -19.31
C SER A 93 6.12 -7.43 -18.18
N VAL A 94 6.66 -6.24 -18.40
CA VAL A 94 6.37 -5.03 -17.62
C VAL A 94 5.49 -4.05 -18.39
N PHE A 95 4.81 -4.48 -19.46
CA PHE A 95 3.78 -3.65 -20.07
C PHE A 95 2.65 -3.46 -19.04
N LYS A 96 2.51 -2.24 -18.54
CA LYS A 96 1.57 -1.91 -17.46
C LYS A 96 0.13 -2.31 -17.78
N ALA A 97 -0.25 -2.31 -19.06
CA ALA A 97 -1.57 -2.74 -19.54
C ALA A 97 -1.86 -4.23 -19.26
N GLU A 98 -0.84 -5.07 -19.22
CA GLU A 98 -0.95 -6.53 -18.99
C GLU A 98 -0.93 -6.88 -17.50
N ALA A 99 -0.55 -5.94 -16.64
CA ALA A 99 -0.53 -6.15 -15.20
C ALA A 99 -1.93 -6.08 -14.57
N ARG A 100 -2.12 -6.87 -13.51
CA ARG A 100 -3.25 -6.78 -12.60
C ARG A 100 -2.81 -6.07 -11.33
N VAL A 101 -3.39 -4.91 -11.07
CA VAL A 101 -3.13 -4.10 -9.88
C VAL A 101 -4.38 -4.18 -9.01
N GLY A 102 -4.22 -4.64 -7.78
CA GLY A 102 -5.27 -4.60 -6.78
C GLY A 102 -5.62 -3.17 -6.41
N ASP A 103 -6.84 -2.97 -5.94
CA ASP A 103 -7.39 -1.69 -5.51
C ASP A 103 -7.62 -1.65 -4.00
N TYR A 104 -6.87 -2.46 -3.26
CA TYR A 104 -6.98 -2.55 -1.82
C TYR A 104 -5.61 -2.61 -1.15
N THR A 105 -5.60 -2.25 0.13
CA THR A 105 -4.48 -2.38 1.04
C THR A 105 -4.90 -3.23 2.24
N ASN A 106 -3.92 -3.68 3.02
CA ASN A 106 -4.18 -4.24 4.35
C ASN A 106 -3.34 -3.55 5.42
N VAL A 107 -3.76 -3.72 6.68
CA VAL A 107 -3.15 -3.05 7.84
C VAL A 107 -1.68 -3.43 8.03
N THR A 108 -1.31 -4.67 7.70
CA THR A 108 0.10 -5.11 7.71
C THR A 108 0.93 -4.36 6.69
N SER A 109 0.46 -4.24 5.44
CA SER A 109 1.12 -3.52 4.35
C SER A 109 1.33 -2.05 4.71
N VAL A 110 0.36 -1.42 5.36
CA VAL A 110 0.50 -0.05 5.91
C VAL A 110 1.60 0.01 6.97
N GLY A 111 1.61 -0.90 7.95
CA GLY A 111 2.65 -0.96 8.98
C GLY A 111 4.06 -1.13 8.38
N LEU A 112 4.21 -2.06 7.45
CA LEU A 112 5.46 -2.30 6.74
C LEU A 112 5.90 -1.10 5.89
N ARG A 113 4.96 -0.34 5.31
CA ARG A 113 5.25 0.90 4.58
C ARG A 113 5.85 1.97 5.49
N LEU A 114 5.34 2.13 6.71
CA LEU A 114 5.91 3.06 7.71
C LEU A 114 7.35 2.67 8.06
N ILE A 115 7.61 1.38 8.28
CA ILE A 115 8.96 0.85 8.56
C ILE A 115 9.87 1.09 7.35
N ALA A 116 9.40 0.80 6.14
CA ALA A 116 10.18 0.97 4.92
C ALA A 116 10.56 2.43 4.66
N LEU A 117 9.68 3.39 4.98
CA LEU A 117 9.96 4.83 4.88
C LEU A 117 11.10 5.26 5.82
N VAL A 118 11.10 4.76 7.05
CA VAL A 118 12.18 4.99 8.02
C VAL A 118 13.48 4.36 7.53
N ALA A 119 13.46 3.08 7.15
CA ALA A 119 14.63 2.37 6.66
C ALA A 119 15.23 3.04 5.41
N ALA A 120 14.41 3.52 4.48
CA ALA A 120 14.89 4.24 3.30
C ALA A 120 15.54 5.58 3.65
N SER A 121 15.06 6.26 4.70
CA SER A 121 15.71 7.47 5.21
C SER A 121 17.05 7.17 5.87
N GLU A 122 17.16 6.11 6.67
CA GLU A 122 18.39 5.74 7.37
C GLU A 122 19.46 5.18 6.42
N LEU A 123 19.04 4.52 5.33
CA LEU A 123 19.91 4.07 4.24
C LEU A 123 20.24 5.18 3.24
N GLU A 124 19.82 6.42 3.49
CA GLU A 124 20.02 7.59 2.62
C GLU A 124 19.45 7.42 1.20
N LEU A 125 18.51 6.49 1.01
CA LEU A 125 17.80 6.28 -0.25
C LEU A 125 16.78 7.39 -0.51
N VAL A 126 16.30 8.04 0.55
CA VAL A 126 15.41 9.20 0.51
C VAL A 126 15.83 10.22 1.57
N PRO A 127 15.85 11.54 1.25
CA PRO A 127 16.12 12.56 2.24
C PRO A 127 15.14 12.50 3.41
N ARG A 128 15.65 12.69 4.64
CA ARG A 128 14.86 12.61 5.87
C ARG A 128 13.59 13.47 5.86
N ALA A 129 13.69 14.70 5.36
CA ALA A 129 12.53 15.60 5.23
C ALA A 129 11.45 15.05 4.29
N GLU A 130 11.85 14.39 3.20
CA GLU A 130 10.94 13.77 2.24
C GLU A 130 10.29 12.50 2.82
N ALA A 131 11.05 11.68 3.54
CA ALA A 131 10.50 10.54 4.27
C ALA A 131 9.47 10.97 5.33
N ALA A 132 9.78 12.00 6.12
CA ALA A 132 8.85 12.57 7.11
C ALA A 132 7.58 13.16 6.46
N ARG A 133 7.69 13.78 5.27
CA ARG A 133 6.52 14.25 4.52
C ARG A 133 5.62 13.08 4.12
N ARG A 134 6.17 12.02 3.53
CA ARG A 134 5.42 10.83 3.10
C ARG A 134 4.78 10.08 4.27
N VAL A 135 5.47 10.00 5.41
CA VAL A 135 4.89 9.45 6.65
C VAL A 135 3.68 10.28 7.07
N ARG A 136 3.78 11.62 7.10
CA ARG A 136 2.64 12.50 7.45
C ARG A 136 1.45 12.32 6.52
N GLU A 137 1.71 12.17 5.22
CA GLU A 137 0.65 11.92 4.23
C GLU A 137 -0.07 10.59 4.44
N LEU A 138 0.69 9.51 4.69
CA LEU A 138 0.11 8.22 5.01
C LEU A 138 -0.68 8.25 6.34
N LEU A 139 -0.15 8.90 7.38
CA LEU A 139 -0.85 9.06 8.66
C LEU A 139 -2.13 9.90 8.51
N ALA A 140 -2.10 10.96 7.70
CA ALA A 140 -3.29 11.77 7.40
C ALA A 140 -4.37 10.95 6.68
N THR A 141 -3.98 10.04 5.78
CA THR A 141 -4.93 9.09 5.18
C THR A 141 -5.50 8.14 6.23
N LEU A 142 -4.67 7.58 7.11
CA LEU A 142 -5.09 6.66 8.16
C LEU A 142 -6.09 7.29 9.13
N ASP A 143 -5.88 8.54 9.51
CA ASP A 143 -6.77 9.29 10.41
C ASP A 143 -8.20 9.44 9.83
N GLY A 144 -8.33 9.41 8.50
CA GLY A 144 -9.61 9.46 7.79
C GLY A 144 -10.28 8.11 7.52
N LEU A 145 -9.68 6.97 7.92
CA LEU A 145 -10.27 5.65 7.70
C LEU A 145 -11.29 5.30 8.78
N GLU A 146 -12.35 4.58 8.38
CA GLU A 146 -13.31 4.03 9.33
C GLU A 146 -12.63 3.01 10.26
N THR A 147 -12.88 3.09 11.56
CA THR A 147 -12.35 2.15 12.55
C THR A 147 -13.46 1.59 13.42
N TYR A 148 -13.22 0.39 13.97
CA TYR A 148 -14.07 -0.19 15.00
C TYR A 148 -13.44 0.05 16.38
N ARG A 149 -13.99 1.00 17.14
CA ARG A 149 -13.53 1.33 18.51
C ARG A 149 -12.02 1.58 18.58
N GLY A 150 -11.47 2.28 17.58
CA GLY A 150 -10.04 2.58 17.46
C GLY A 150 -9.19 1.49 16.80
N PHE A 151 -9.76 0.32 16.47
CA PHE A 151 -9.09 -0.71 15.68
C PHE A 151 -9.39 -0.53 14.21
N PHE A 152 -8.36 -0.58 13.37
CA PHE A 152 -8.52 -0.59 11.92
C PHE A 152 -9.09 -1.94 11.47
N TYR A 153 -10.07 -1.89 10.56
CA TYR A 153 -10.45 -3.04 9.73
C TYR A 153 -9.27 -3.51 8.89
N ASN A 154 -9.21 -4.81 8.59
CA ASN A 154 -8.02 -5.37 7.99
C ASN A 154 -7.78 -4.94 6.54
N TYR A 155 -8.84 -4.57 5.81
CA TYR A 155 -8.77 -4.24 4.39
C TYR A 155 -9.54 -2.96 4.06
N TYR A 156 -8.92 -2.12 3.24
CA TYR A 156 -9.51 -0.88 2.71
C TYR A 156 -9.27 -0.77 1.21
N ASP A 157 -10.24 -0.20 0.51
CA ASP A 157 -10.08 0.21 -0.88
C ASP A 157 -9.12 1.41 -0.98
N THR A 158 -8.11 1.32 -1.84
CA THR A 158 -7.06 2.33 -1.98
C THR A 158 -7.51 3.56 -2.76
N THR A 159 -8.69 3.53 -3.39
CA THR A 159 -9.27 4.64 -4.15
C THR A 159 -10.29 5.42 -3.31
N SER A 160 -11.28 4.75 -2.73
CA SER A 160 -12.38 5.34 -1.97
C SER A 160 -12.12 5.45 -0.46
N ARG A 161 -11.09 4.75 0.04
CA ARG A 161 -10.75 4.65 1.47
C ARG A 161 -11.83 3.97 2.33
N GLU A 162 -12.79 3.30 1.69
CA GLU A 162 -13.79 2.51 2.39
C GLU A 162 -13.20 1.19 2.85
N ARG A 163 -13.58 0.74 4.05
CA ARG A 163 -13.28 -0.63 4.46
C ARG A 163 -13.99 -1.61 3.51
N THR A 164 -13.33 -2.71 3.22
CA THR A 164 -13.87 -3.78 2.36
C THR A 164 -14.12 -5.07 3.15
N SER A 165 -13.95 -5.02 4.47
CA SER A 165 -14.20 -6.13 5.39
C SER A 165 -14.63 -5.62 6.76
N ASN A 166 -15.38 -6.43 7.50
CA ASN A 166 -15.62 -6.26 8.95
C ASN A 166 -14.54 -6.96 9.81
N PHE A 167 -13.57 -7.62 9.17
CA PHE A 167 -12.56 -8.39 9.85
C PHE A 167 -11.55 -7.48 10.56
N LEU A 168 -11.32 -7.76 11.85
CA LEU A 168 -10.27 -7.17 12.66
C LEU A 168 -9.22 -8.25 12.92
N SER A 169 -7.97 -7.94 12.64
CA SER A 169 -6.85 -8.85 12.87
C SER A 169 -5.91 -8.28 13.90
N PHE A 170 -5.74 -9.01 15.01
CA PHE A 170 -4.83 -8.60 16.08
C PHE A 170 -3.36 -8.68 15.63
N VAL A 171 -3.02 -9.68 14.80
CA VAL A 171 -1.66 -9.84 14.25
C VAL A 171 -1.36 -8.70 13.29
N ASP A 172 -2.28 -8.35 12.39
CA ASP A 172 -2.04 -7.27 11.43
C ASP A 172 -2.03 -5.90 12.13
N SER A 173 -2.88 -5.70 13.15
CA SER A 173 -2.83 -4.50 14.00
C SER A 173 -1.50 -4.35 14.74
N SER A 174 -0.87 -5.47 15.12
CA SER A 174 0.46 -5.47 15.75
C SER A 174 1.54 -5.00 14.78
N TRP A 175 1.46 -5.36 13.49
CA TRP A 175 2.36 -4.84 12.46
C TRP A 175 2.20 -3.33 12.24
N LEU A 176 0.97 -2.82 12.20
CA LEU A 176 0.73 -1.38 12.14
C LEU A 176 1.31 -0.67 13.38
N THR A 177 1.07 -1.23 14.57
CA THR A 177 1.60 -0.68 15.83
C THR A 177 3.12 -0.63 15.82
N ALA A 178 3.78 -1.70 15.36
CA ALA A 178 5.23 -1.73 15.22
C ALA A 178 5.74 -0.62 14.27
N GLY A 179 5.08 -0.44 13.12
CA GLY A 179 5.42 0.63 12.19
C GLY A 179 5.24 2.04 12.76
N LEU A 180 4.15 2.26 13.52
CA LEU A 180 3.91 3.52 14.22
C LEU A 180 4.97 3.79 15.31
N MET A 181 5.37 2.75 16.05
CA MET A 181 6.44 2.87 17.04
C MET A 181 7.77 3.24 16.41
N VAL A 182 8.15 2.59 15.30
CA VAL A 182 9.37 2.90 14.55
C VAL A 182 9.37 4.35 14.08
N VAL A 183 8.27 4.81 13.48
CA VAL A 183 8.11 6.22 13.08
C VAL A 183 8.27 7.17 14.26
N ARG A 184 7.60 6.89 15.38
CA ARG A 184 7.65 7.73 16.60
C ARG A 184 9.05 7.83 17.19
N THR A 185 9.86 6.78 17.08
CA THR A 185 11.24 6.81 17.60
C THR A 185 12.22 7.46 16.65
N THR A 186 11.88 7.58 15.37
CA THR A 186 12.79 8.10 14.34
C THR A 186 12.56 9.57 14.03
N PHE A 187 11.31 10.04 13.93
CA PHE A 187 10.95 11.42 13.56
C PHE A 187 10.41 12.22 14.74
#